data_AF-A0A2N1U1S8-F1
#
_entry.id   AF-A0A2N1U1S8-F1
#
_cell.length_a   1.000
_cell.length_b   1.000
_cell.length_c   1.000
_cell.angle_alpha   90.00
_cell.angle_beta   90.00
_cell.angle_gamma   90.00
#
_symmetry.space_group_name_H-M   'P 1'
#
loop_
_entity.id
_entity.type
_entity.pdbx_description
1 polymer ?
#
loop_
_entity_poly.entity_id
_entity_poly.type
_entity_poly.pdbx_seq_one_letter_code
_entity_poly.pdbx_strand_id
1 'polypeptide(L)' 'MKTIDLNLSSFTLAQKLQLLETLWDDICREGNIDSPEWHDSVLKDRQKAYNEGKIATSDWQQAKKRIKKNLSCE' A
#
# COMPACT_ATOMS: atom_id res chain seq x y z
N MET A 1 -23.27 13.41 -8.62
CA MET A 1 -22.17 12.42 -8.58
C MET A 1 -22.79 11.07 -8.89
N LYS A 2 -22.33 10.35 -9.91
CA LYS A 2 -22.87 9.02 -10.21
C LYS A 2 -22.27 8.01 -9.24
N THR A 3 -23.10 7.25 -8.56
CA THR A 3 -22.66 6.17 -7.66
C THR A 3 -22.68 4.86 -8.44
N ILE A 4 -21.65 4.04 -8.24
CA ILE A 4 -21.63 2.67 -8.75
C ILE A 4 -22.30 1.79 -7.69
N ASP A 5 -23.40 1.13 -8.06
CA ASP A 5 -24.05 0.13 -7.20
C ASP A 5 -23.47 -1.26 -7.52
N LEU A 6 -22.70 -1.81 -6.58
CA LEU A 6 -22.13 -3.15 -6.67
C LEU A 6 -22.68 -3.99 -5.52
N ASN A 7 -23.33 -5.11 -5.84
CA ASN A 7 -23.71 -6.09 -4.83
C ASN A 7 -22.49 -6.88 -4.35
N LEU A 8 -21.63 -6.26 -3.54
CA LEU A 8 -20.42 -6.89 -3.01
C LEU A 8 -20.72 -8.09 -2.09
N SER A 9 -21.96 -8.25 -1.62
CA SER A 9 -22.33 -9.38 -0.76
C SER A 9 -22.30 -10.72 -1.50
N SER A 10 -22.52 -10.73 -2.82
CA SER A 10 -22.45 -11.94 -3.64
C SER A 10 -21.02 -12.34 -4.04
N PHE A 11 -20.02 -11.53 -3.73
CA PHE A 11 -18.63 -11.77 -4.13
C PHE A 11 -17.90 -12.57 -3.05
N THR A 12 -17.10 -13.54 -3.48
CA THR A 12 -16.09 -14.19 -2.63
C THR A 12 -15.00 -13.19 -2.23
N LEU A 13 -14.25 -13.50 -1.17
CA LEU A 13 -13.11 -12.66 -0.76
C LEU A 13 -12.10 -12.48 -1.90
N ALA A 14 -11.77 -13.53 -2.64
CA ALA A 14 -10.84 -13.46 -3.77
C ALA A 14 -11.33 -12.49 -4.85
N GLN A 15 -12.62 -12.53 -5.21
CA GLN A 15 -13.21 -11.60 -6.16
C GLN A 15 -13.18 -10.15 -5.67
N LYS A 16 -13.39 -9.92 -4.36
CA LYS A 16 -13.28 -8.58 -3.76
C LYS A 16 -11.86 -8.03 -3.84
N LEU A 17 -10.86 -8.87 -3.55
CA LEU A 17 -9.45 -8.49 -3.62
C LEU A 17 -9.04 -8.18 -5.07
N GLN A 18 -9.43 -9.03 -6.02
CA GLN A 18 -9.16 -8.79 -7.44
C GLN A 18 -9.83 -7.50 -7.96
N LEU A 19 -11.08 -7.22 -7.53
CA LEU A 19 -11.76 -5.98 -7.86
C LEU A 19 -11.01 -4.76 -7.31
N LEU A 20 -10.54 -4.84 -6.06
CA LEU A 20 -9.75 -3.78 -5.43
C LEU A 20 -8.44 -3.53 -6.20
N GLU A 21 -7.72 -4.59 -6.57
CA GLU A 21 -6.47 -4.48 -7.35
C GLU A 21 -6.73 -3.84 -8.72
N THR A 22 -7.75 -4.30 -9.43
CA THR A 22 -8.10 -3.77 -10.77
C THR A 22 -8.47 -2.29 -10.69
N LEU A 23 -9.26 -1.91 -9.69
CA LEU A 23 -9.66 -0.52 -9.46
C LEU A 23 -8.44 0.33 -9.09
N TRP A 24 -7.57 -0.17 -8.22
CA TRP A 24 -6.37 0.55 -7.79
C TRP A 24 -5.40 0.78 -8.95
N ASP A 25 -5.19 -0.22 -9.81
CA ASP A 25 -4.38 -0.10 -11.02
C ASP A 25 -4.94 0.96 -11.98
N ASP A 26 -6.26 1.02 -12.12
CA ASP A 26 -6.93 2.00 -12.99
C ASP A 26 -6.77 3.43 -12.45
N ILE A 27 -7.00 3.63 -11.16
CA ILE A 27 -6.77 4.90 -10.47
C ILE A 27 -5.32 5.37 -10.65
N CYS A 28 -4.35 4.46 -10.52
CA CYS A 28 -2.93 4.79 -10.69
C CYS A 28 -2.62 5.22 -12.13
N ARG A 29 -3.33 4.69 -13.15
CA ARG A 29 -3.15 5.07 -14.56
C ARG A 29 -3.71 6.46 -14.88
N GLU A 30 -4.82 6.85 -14.25
CA GLU A 30 -5.41 8.18 -14.44
C GLU A 30 -4.55 9.31 -13.88
N GLY A 31 -3.64 8.98 -12.96
CA GLY A 31 -2.40 9.73 -12.76
C GLY A 31 -2.59 11.20 -12.40
N ASN A 32 -3.21 11.49 -11.26
CA ASN A 32 -3.02 12.75 -10.50
C ASN A 32 -3.80 12.72 -9.18
N ILE A 33 -3.47 11.78 -8.30
CA ILE A 33 -3.84 11.95 -6.90
C ILE A 33 -2.75 12.80 -6.25
N ASP A 34 -3.08 14.08 -6.04
CA ASP A 34 -2.23 14.95 -5.24
C ASP A 34 -2.04 14.32 -3.86
N SER A 35 -0.78 14.06 -3.52
CA SER A 35 -0.47 13.59 -2.18
C SER A 35 -0.84 14.69 -1.19
N PRO A 36 -1.56 14.37 -0.09
CA PRO A 36 -1.79 15.32 0.99
C PRO A 36 -0.53 16.07 1.41
N GLU A 37 -0.64 17.35 1.75
CA GLU A 37 0.49 18.23 2.05
C GLU A 37 1.46 17.66 3.12
N TRP A 38 0.93 16.91 4.09
CA TRP A 38 1.73 16.30 5.14
C TRP A 38 2.66 15.16 4.64
N HIS A 39 2.35 14.53 3.49
CA HIS A 39 3.16 13.43 2.97
C HIS A 39 4.57 13.86 2.62
N ASP A 40 4.73 15.03 2.00
CA ASP A 40 6.06 15.55 1.62
C ASP A 40 6.95 15.75 2.85
N SER A 41 6.40 16.31 3.93
CA SER A 41 7.12 16.52 5.18
C SER A 41 7.59 15.17 5.77
N VAL A 42 6.71 14.18 5.83
CA VAL A 42 7.04 12.84 6.35
C VAL A 42 8.11 12.15 5.49
N LEU A 43 8.03 12.28 4.17
CA LEU A 43 9.03 11.70 3.25
C LEU A 43 10.40 12.36 3.42
N LYS A 44 10.44 13.70 3.54
CA LYS A 44 11.68 14.45 3.79
C LYS A 44 12.33 14.05 5.11
N ASP A 45 11.54 13.95 6.19
CA ASP A 45 12.05 13.54 7.50
C ASP A 45 12.62 12.11 7.47
N ARG A 46 11.91 11.18 6.82
CA ARG A 46 12.38 9.80 6.65
C ARG A 46 13.64 9.73 5.80
N GLN A 47 13.72 10.49 4.71
CA GLN A 47 14.91 10.54 3.86
C GLN A 47 16.11 11.10 4.61
N LYS A 48 15.93 12.16 5.40
CA LYS A 48 16.98 12.72 6.25
C LYS A 48 17.49 11.70 7.27
N ALA A 49 16.59 11.06 8.02
CA ALA A 49 16.97 10.06 9.01
C ALA A 49 17.64 8.82 8.38
N TYR A 50 17.26 8.44 7.15
CA TYR A 50 17.94 7.41 6.37
C TYR A 50 19.39 7.83 6.05
N ASN A 51 19.58 9.04 5.53
CA ASN A 51 20.91 9.56 5.16
C ASN A 51 21.81 9.73 6.39
N GLU A 52 21.23 10.04 7.56
CA GLU A 52 21.93 10.14 8.84
C GLU A 52 22.20 8.77 9.49
N GLY A 53 21.80 7.65 8.87
CA GLY A 53 21.99 6.31 9.40
C GLY A 53 21.14 5.98 10.64
N LYS A 54 20.08 6.75 10.89
CA LYS A 54 19.18 6.61 12.04
C LYS A 54 18.03 5.62 11.81
N ILE A 55 17.92 5.07 10.59
CA ILE A 55 16.87 4.12 10.21
C ILE A 55 17.53 2.78 9.85
N ALA A 56 17.01 1.71 10.45
CA ALA A 56 17.35 0.35 10.03
C ALA A 56 16.67 0.01 8.71
N THR A 57 17.46 -0.43 7.74
CA THR A 57 16.96 -0.85 6.42
C THR A 57 16.99 -2.37 6.34
N SER A 58 16.17 -2.94 5.47
CA SER A 58 16.22 -4.36 5.16
C SER A 58 16.07 -4.52 3.67
N ASP A 59 16.79 -5.48 3.12
CA ASP A 59 16.46 -5.98 1.79
C ASP A 59 14.99 -6.43 1.75
N TRP A 60 14.33 -6.22 0.61
CA TRP A 60 12.90 -6.49 0.47
C TRP A 60 12.56 -7.97 0.63
N GLN A 61 13.41 -8.88 0.13
CA GLN A 61 13.20 -10.31 0.30
C GLN A 61 13.38 -10.73 1.76
N GLN A 62 14.36 -10.12 2.46
CA GLN A 62 14.54 -10.34 3.90
C GLN A 62 13.34 -9.84 4.72
N ALA A 63 12.81 -8.65 4.39
CA ALA A 63 11.62 -8.11 5.03
C ALA A 63 10.41 -9.03 4.83
N LYS A 64 10.16 -9.51 3.60
CA LYS A 64 9.11 -10.49 3.30
C LYS A 64 9.24 -11.78 4.12
N LYS A 65 10.45 -12.34 4.20
CA LYS A 65 10.72 -13.54 5.01
C LYS A 65 10.39 -13.31 6.48
N ARG A 66 10.80 -12.17 7.05
CA ARG A 66 10.51 -11.80 8.45
C ARG A 66 9.01 -11.65 8.70
N ILE A 67 8.29 -10.96 7.82
CA ILE A 67 6.83 -10.80 7.93
C ILE A 67 6.14 -12.16 7.86
N LYS A 68 6.49 -13.00 6.88
CA LYS A 68 5.91 -14.35 6.75
C LYS A 68 6.17 -15.19 7.99
N LYS A 69 7.39 -15.15 8.55
CA LYS A 69 7.72 -15.86 9.80
C LYS A 69 6.83 -15.40 10.96
N ASN A 70 6.63 -14.09 11.13
CA ASN A 70 5.80 -13.54 12.21
C ASN A 70 4.30 -13.84 12.02
N LEU A 71 3.84 -14.03 10.78
CA LEU A 71 2.48 -14.43 10.46
C LEU A 71 2.24 -15.94 10.61
N SER A 72 3.29 -16.76 10.52
CA SER A 72 3.21 -18.23 10.61
C SER A 72 3.38 -18.77 12.03
N CYS A 73 3.32 -17.93 13.07
CA CYS A 73 3.18 -18.40 14.45
C CYS A 73 1.71 -18.78 14.71
N GLU A 74 1.39 -20.05 14.42
CA GLU A 74 0.50 -20.88 15.25
C GLU A 74 1.36 -21.69 16.23
#